data_AF-A0A4U0P2L7-F1
#
_entry.id   AF-A0A4U0P2L7-F1
#
_cell.length_a   1.000
_cell.length_b   1.000
_cell.length_c   1.000
_cell.angle_alpha   90.00
_cell.angle_beta   90.00
_cell.angle_gamma   90.00
#
_symmetry.space_group_name_H-M   'P 1'
#
loop_
_entity.id
_entity.type
_entity.pdbx_description
1 polymer ?
#
loop_
_entity_poly.entity_id
_entity_poly.type
_entity_poly.pdbx_seq_one_letter_code
_entity_poly.pdbx_strand_id
1 'polypeptide(L)'
;MKKLFPLLSLLSILSACTKEEVSKYPYQTTFDAIVPVSEMRFFVGGTELNPDHHEKTVMGFLDRLYSEKTNTGYIYYWSKFTEQDPDWFADSYFIFEGKDIIKYSAFSEITDVTETGDATVLKSSATNQVEDDPIVKSNLFKYGIDLNPDGSYNIQLVVRNGEQALEVSRLYYKLVRYDESGNRKGLYFGTVSNEFNESFVKTMTERDTLAIKEYRLTYSIK
;
A
#
# COMPACT_ATOMS: atom_id res chain seq x y z
N MET A 1 34.60 65.39 -38.56
CA MET A 1 34.98 64.71 -37.30
C MET A 1 33.92 63.62 -37.06
N LYS A 2 34.06 62.39 -37.59
CA LYS A 2 34.72 61.18 -37.03
C LYS A 2 34.56 60.99 -35.51
N LYS A 3 33.72 60.01 -35.12
CA LYS A 3 33.98 58.80 -34.30
C LYS A 3 32.69 57.94 -34.36
N LEU A 4 32.61 56.88 -35.18
CA LEU A 4 33.02 55.48 -34.99
C LEU A 4 32.28 54.71 -33.87
N PHE A 5 31.46 53.74 -34.29
CA PHE A 5 30.80 52.63 -33.55
C PHE A 5 31.82 51.63 -32.94
N PRO A 6 31.41 50.74 -32.00
CA PRO A 6 30.84 49.41 -32.31
C PRO A 6 29.56 49.11 -31.48
N LEU A 7 28.54 48.35 -31.92
CA LEU A 7 28.44 46.96 -32.43
C LEU A 7 27.94 45.98 -31.34
N LEU A 8 26.94 45.17 -31.71
CA LEU A 8 26.55 43.85 -31.17
C LEU A 8 25.68 43.73 -29.90
N SER A 9 24.40 43.40 -30.11
CA SER A 9 23.78 42.07 -29.85
C SER A 9 22.26 42.21 -30.10
N LEU A 10 21.66 41.86 -31.25
CA LEU A 10 21.52 40.54 -31.89
C LEU A 10 21.00 39.45 -30.93
N LEU A 11 19.80 38.93 -31.26
CA LEU A 11 19.14 37.72 -30.73
C LEU A 11 18.68 37.80 -29.26
N SER A 12 17.49 37.37 -28.85
CA SER A 12 16.66 36.31 -29.40
C SER A 12 15.25 36.43 -28.82
N ILE A 13 14.25 36.54 -29.69
CA ILE A 13 12.94 35.95 -29.45
C ILE A 13 13.21 34.44 -29.48
N LEU A 14 13.60 33.87 -28.35
CA LEU A 14 13.60 32.43 -28.15
C LEU A 14 12.50 32.16 -27.15
N SER A 15 11.34 31.86 -27.73
CA SER A 15 10.49 30.77 -27.31
C SER A 15 10.92 30.16 -25.98
N ALA A 16 10.31 30.63 -24.89
CA ALA A 16 9.85 29.69 -23.88
C ALA A 16 8.73 28.87 -24.53
N CYS A 17 9.10 28.08 -25.55
CA CYS A 17 8.48 26.80 -25.76
C CYS A 17 9.00 26.01 -24.57
N THR A 18 8.35 26.21 -23.41
CA THR A 18 8.15 25.11 -22.49
C THR A 18 7.52 24.05 -23.38
N LYS A 19 8.37 23.20 -23.95
CA LYS A 19 7.97 21.83 -24.16
C LYS A 19 7.61 21.36 -22.77
N GLU A 20 6.36 21.57 -22.38
CA GLU A 20 5.64 20.52 -21.70
C GLU A 20 5.94 19.30 -22.56
N GLU A 21 6.78 18.42 -22.03
CA GLU A 21 6.88 17.07 -22.53
C GLU A 21 5.48 16.50 -22.34
N VAL A 22 4.63 16.72 -23.35
CA VAL A 22 3.32 16.10 -23.43
C VAL A 22 3.63 14.63 -23.47
N SER A 23 3.40 13.96 -22.33
CA SER A 23 3.58 12.53 -22.22
C SER A 23 2.85 11.88 -23.39
N LYS A 24 3.58 11.12 -24.21
CA LYS A 24 2.97 10.45 -25.36
C LYS A 24 2.11 9.32 -24.81
N TYR A 25 0.80 9.53 -24.83
CA TYR A 25 -0.16 8.51 -24.45
C TYR A 25 -0.37 7.48 -25.58
N PRO A 26 -0.63 6.21 -25.24
CA PRO A 26 -0.53 5.64 -23.89
C PRO A 26 0.92 5.50 -23.42
N TYR A 27 1.14 5.57 -22.11
CA TYR A 27 2.43 5.24 -21.50
C TYR A 27 2.25 4.25 -20.35
N GLN A 28 3.34 3.57 -20.00
CA GLN A 28 3.38 2.56 -18.94
C GLN A 28 4.42 2.95 -17.88
N THR A 29 4.07 2.83 -16.61
CA THR A 29 5.02 2.84 -15.49
C THR A 29 5.25 1.40 -15.02
N THR A 30 6.48 1.07 -14.63
CA THR A 30 6.84 -0.27 -14.14
C THR A 30 7.42 -0.16 -12.74
N PHE A 31 7.37 -1.26 -11.99
CA PHE A 31 8.00 -1.30 -10.67
C PHE A 31 9.46 -0.87 -10.74
N ASP A 32 9.81 0.03 -9.82
CA ASP A 32 11.12 0.65 -9.69
C ASP A 32 11.75 0.22 -8.37
N ALA A 33 11.09 0.55 -7.24
CA ALA A 33 11.62 0.30 -5.92
C ALA A 33 10.53 0.10 -4.85
N ILE A 34 10.92 -0.52 -3.75
CA ILE A 34 10.17 -0.54 -2.50
C ILE A 34 10.92 0.30 -1.45
N VAL A 35 10.22 1.26 -0.84
CA VAL A 35 10.80 2.20 0.12
C VAL A 35 10.05 2.06 1.46
N PRO A 36 10.73 1.79 2.58
CA PRO A 36 10.08 1.74 3.89
C PRO A 36 9.59 3.15 4.29
N VAL A 37 8.34 3.23 4.74
CA VAL A 37 7.75 4.44 5.32
C VAL A 37 7.90 4.41 6.84
N SER A 38 7.72 3.22 7.41
CA SER A 38 7.93 2.95 8.82
C SER A 38 8.72 1.66 8.97
N GLU A 39 9.62 1.64 9.95
CA GLU A 39 10.18 0.39 10.44
C GLU A 39 9.08 -0.48 11.07
N MET A 40 9.40 -1.74 11.35
CA MET A 40 8.42 -2.63 11.97
C MET A 40 8.00 -2.11 13.34
N ARG A 41 6.69 -1.89 13.50
CA ARG A 41 6.08 -1.42 14.75
C ARG A 41 5.28 -2.55 15.37
N PHE A 42 5.42 -2.72 16.68
CA PHE A 42 4.76 -3.79 17.42
C PHE A 42 3.97 -3.22 18.59
N PHE A 43 2.72 -3.67 18.75
CA PHE A 43 1.82 -3.21 19.78
C PHE A 43 1.30 -4.39 20.60
N VAL A 44 1.24 -4.19 21.91
CA VAL A 44 0.56 -5.08 22.86
C VAL A 44 -0.39 -4.24 23.69
N GLY A 45 -1.67 -4.62 23.72
CA GLY A 45 -2.64 -3.89 24.54
C GLY A 45 -2.82 -2.42 24.15
N GLY A 46 -2.60 -2.09 22.88
CA GLY A 46 -2.61 -0.70 22.39
C GLY A 46 -1.36 0.12 22.76
N THR A 47 -0.34 -0.48 23.38
CA THR A 47 0.94 0.17 23.66
C THR A 47 1.99 -0.28 22.66
N GLU A 48 2.65 0.66 22.00
CA GLU A 48 3.78 0.37 21.12
C GLU A 48 5.00 -0.05 21.96
N LEU A 49 5.59 -1.19 21.60
CA LEU A 49 6.81 -1.69 22.24
C LEU A 49 8.02 -1.28 21.42
N ASN A 50 9.07 -0.81 22.10
CA ASN A 50 10.38 -0.68 21.49
C ASN A 50 10.97 -2.08 21.23
N PRO A 51 11.24 -2.47 19.97
CA PRO A 51 11.79 -3.78 19.62
C PRO A 51 13.14 -4.06 20.28
N ASP A 52 14.00 -3.04 20.46
CA ASP A 52 15.36 -3.20 21.02
C ASP A 52 15.36 -3.71 22.46
N HIS A 53 14.27 -3.47 23.19
CA HIS A 53 14.10 -3.92 24.57
C HIS A 53 13.24 -5.18 24.70
N HIS A 54 12.61 -5.63 23.61
CA HIS A 54 11.62 -6.71 23.63
C HIS A 54 11.83 -7.75 22.51
N GLU A 55 13.04 -7.82 21.95
CA GLU A 55 13.38 -8.63 20.77
C GLU A 55 12.82 -10.06 20.83
N LYS A 56 13.05 -10.79 21.93
CA LYS A 56 12.55 -12.17 22.08
C LYS A 56 11.02 -12.27 22.01
N THR A 57 10.32 -11.32 22.63
CA THR A 57 8.85 -11.28 22.62
C THR A 57 8.34 -10.96 21.23
N VAL A 58 8.95 -9.99 20.55
CA VAL A 58 8.62 -9.58 19.19
C VAL A 58 8.86 -10.75 18.22
N MET A 59 10.07 -11.32 18.19
CA MET A 59 10.38 -12.45 17.31
C MET A 59 9.49 -13.67 17.56
N GLY A 60 9.24 -14.01 18.84
CA GLY A 60 8.34 -15.10 19.21
C GLY A 60 6.88 -14.86 18.80
N PHE A 61 6.47 -13.61 18.58
CA PHE A 61 5.19 -13.28 17.98
C PHE A 61 5.25 -13.39 16.45
N LEU A 62 6.24 -12.78 15.80
CA LEU A 62 6.37 -12.73 14.34
C LEU A 62 6.47 -14.13 13.72
N ASP A 63 7.24 -15.03 14.33
CA ASP A 63 7.48 -16.39 13.83
C ASP A 63 6.42 -17.42 14.24
N ARG A 64 5.42 -17.01 15.03
CA ARG A 64 4.48 -17.96 15.62
C ARG A 64 3.65 -18.68 14.56
N LEU A 65 3.70 -20.01 14.59
CA LEU A 65 2.77 -20.89 13.89
C LEU A 65 1.48 -20.99 14.70
N TYR A 66 0.35 -20.73 14.06
CA TYR A 66 -0.96 -20.89 14.68
C TYR A 66 -1.68 -22.09 14.08
N SER A 67 -2.50 -22.76 14.89
CA SER A 67 -3.42 -23.78 14.42
C SER A 67 -4.85 -23.40 14.75
N GLU A 68 -5.79 -23.92 13.97
CA GLU A 68 -7.23 -23.82 14.22
C GLU A 68 -7.86 -25.19 14.08
N LYS A 69 -8.72 -25.54 15.04
CA LYS A 69 -9.47 -26.79 14.99
C LYS A 69 -10.75 -26.56 14.19
N THR A 70 -10.93 -27.33 13.13
CA THR A 70 -12.13 -27.34 12.30
C THR A 70 -12.91 -28.64 12.52
N ASN A 71 -14.08 -28.75 11.90
CA ASN A 71 -14.87 -29.99 11.90
C ASN A 71 -14.18 -31.15 11.17
N THR A 72 -13.18 -30.85 10.33
CA THR A 72 -12.46 -31.83 9.49
C THR A 72 -11.01 -32.08 9.94
N GLY A 73 -10.51 -31.38 10.97
CA GLY A 73 -9.15 -31.57 11.47
C GLY A 73 -8.54 -30.30 12.06
N TYR A 74 -7.24 -30.13 11.87
CA TYR A 74 -6.54 -28.88 12.20
C TYR A 74 -6.02 -28.23 10.92
N ILE A 75 -6.23 -26.92 10.80
CA ILE A 75 -5.58 -26.08 9.81
C ILE A 75 -4.42 -25.36 10.50
N TYR A 76 -3.27 -25.29 9.83
CA TYR A 76 -2.08 -24.60 10.32
C TYR A 76 -1.82 -23.37 9.46
N TYR A 77 -1.64 -22.23 10.11
CA TYR A 77 -1.41 -20.93 9.49
C TYR A 77 0.02 -20.51 9.73
N TRP A 78 0.82 -20.50 8.67
CA TRP A 78 2.14 -19.90 8.71
C TRP A 78 2.02 -18.38 8.64
N SER A 79 1.68 -17.79 9.77
CA SER A 79 1.53 -16.33 9.91
C SER A 79 2.89 -15.61 10.06
N LYS A 80 3.95 -16.16 9.47
CA LYS A 80 5.28 -15.57 9.59
C LYS A 80 5.23 -14.17 8.99
N PHE A 81 5.67 -13.17 9.75
CA PHE A 81 5.76 -11.81 9.26
C PHE A 81 7.03 -11.68 8.42
N THR A 82 6.97 -12.15 7.17
CA THR A 82 8.06 -12.01 6.20
C THR A 82 7.81 -10.81 5.30
N GLU A 83 8.85 -9.99 5.11
CA GLU A 83 8.84 -8.93 4.10
C GLU A 83 8.70 -9.54 2.70
N GLN A 84 7.94 -8.90 1.80
CA GLN A 84 7.86 -9.41 0.42
C GLN A 84 9.16 -9.12 -0.32
N ASP A 85 9.49 -10.08 -1.17
CA ASP A 85 10.57 -9.97 -2.13
C ASP A 85 10.19 -8.94 -3.21
N PRO A 86 11.03 -7.92 -3.49
CA PRO A 86 10.83 -7.01 -4.61
C PRO A 86 10.57 -7.72 -5.94
N ASP A 87 11.12 -8.92 -6.14
CA ASP A 87 10.94 -9.72 -7.36
C ASP A 87 9.47 -10.09 -7.61
N TRP A 88 8.62 -10.09 -6.56
CA TRP A 88 7.18 -10.32 -6.71
C TRP A 88 6.46 -9.21 -7.49
N PHE A 89 7.10 -8.04 -7.62
CA PHE A 89 6.57 -6.88 -8.33
C PHE A 89 7.15 -6.71 -9.74
N ALA A 90 8.03 -7.60 -10.19
CA ALA A 90 8.72 -7.49 -11.48
C ALA A 90 7.76 -7.32 -12.68
N ASP A 91 6.58 -7.96 -12.61
CA ASP A 91 5.56 -7.91 -13.66
C ASP A 91 4.43 -6.90 -13.36
N SER A 92 4.55 -6.11 -12.30
CA SER A 92 3.55 -5.10 -11.94
C SER A 92 3.81 -3.77 -12.64
N TYR A 93 2.75 -3.19 -13.19
CA TYR A 93 2.80 -1.96 -13.98
C TYR A 93 1.46 -1.22 -13.94
N PHE A 94 1.48 0.05 -14.33
CA PHE A 94 0.27 0.82 -14.62
C PHE A 94 0.30 1.33 -16.06
N ILE A 95 -0.85 1.27 -16.75
CA ILE A 95 -1.01 1.85 -18.09
C ILE A 95 -1.93 3.06 -18.00
N PHE A 96 -1.49 4.15 -18.62
CA PHE A 96 -2.21 5.41 -18.71
C PHE A 96 -2.65 5.69 -20.14
N GLU A 97 -3.92 6.06 -20.31
CA GLU A 97 -4.48 6.59 -21.56
C GLU A 97 -4.96 8.02 -21.30
N GLY A 98 -4.18 9.02 -21.70
CA GLY A 98 -4.41 10.38 -21.21
C GLY A 98 -4.14 10.48 -19.71
N LYS A 99 -4.85 11.35 -19.00
CA LYS A 99 -4.68 11.49 -17.54
C LYS A 99 -5.28 10.32 -16.75
N ASP A 100 -5.95 9.40 -17.43
CA ASP A 100 -6.69 8.32 -16.80
C ASP A 100 -5.83 7.06 -16.69
N ILE A 101 -5.87 6.44 -15.51
CA ILE A 101 -5.27 5.12 -15.26
C ILE A 101 -6.29 4.07 -15.69
N ILE A 102 -5.91 3.20 -16.63
CA ILE A 102 -6.83 2.19 -17.16
C ILE A 102 -6.54 0.78 -16.65
N LYS A 103 -5.29 0.47 -16.25
CA LYS A 103 -4.88 -0.88 -15.84
C LYS A 103 -3.82 -0.87 -14.74
N TYR A 104 -3.88 -1.89 -13.90
CA TYR A 104 -2.84 -2.30 -12.97
C TYR A 104 -2.52 -3.79 -13.22
N SER A 105 -1.29 -4.11 -13.60
CA SER A 105 -0.88 -5.46 -14.08
C SER A 105 -1.61 -5.95 -15.34
N ALA A 106 -1.27 -7.14 -15.81
CA ALA A 106 -1.85 -7.75 -17.02
C ALA A 106 -3.33 -8.12 -16.90
N PHE A 107 -3.88 -8.22 -15.69
CA PHE A 107 -5.17 -8.87 -15.45
C PHE A 107 -6.19 -8.01 -14.69
N SER A 108 -5.89 -6.75 -14.44
CA SER A 108 -6.75 -5.91 -13.60
C SER A 108 -6.95 -4.53 -14.22
N GLU A 109 -8.17 -4.28 -14.68
CA GLU A 109 -8.59 -2.96 -15.15
C GLU A 109 -8.93 -2.09 -13.95
N ILE A 110 -8.73 -0.78 -14.07
CA ILE A 110 -9.21 0.18 -13.09
C ILE A 110 -10.61 0.63 -13.51
N THR A 111 -11.59 0.41 -12.64
CA THR A 111 -13.01 0.66 -12.93
C THR A 111 -13.54 1.93 -12.26
N ASP A 112 -12.84 2.41 -11.23
CA ASP A 112 -13.23 3.61 -10.49
C ASP A 112 -11.99 4.27 -9.87
N VAL A 113 -12.02 5.60 -9.82
CA VAL A 113 -10.93 6.45 -9.33
C VAL A 113 -11.54 7.49 -8.40
N THR A 114 -11.17 7.44 -7.12
CA THR A 114 -11.67 8.37 -6.10
C THR A 114 -10.51 9.16 -5.50
N GLU A 115 -10.56 10.49 -5.59
CA GLU A 115 -9.61 11.36 -4.92
C GLU A 115 -10.00 11.57 -3.45
N THR A 116 -9.05 11.39 -2.53
CA THR A 116 -9.26 11.43 -1.08
C THR A 116 -8.12 12.19 -0.38
N GLY A 117 -8.24 13.51 -0.33
CA GLY A 117 -7.23 14.37 0.27
C GLY A 117 -5.95 14.36 -0.56
N ASP A 118 -4.89 13.75 -0.03
CA ASP A 118 -3.56 13.67 -0.65
C ASP A 118 -3.28 12.31 -1.31
N ALA A 119 -4.27 11.42 -1.34
CA ALA A 119 -4.19 10.12 -2.00
C ALA A 119 -5.35 9.91 -2.97
N THR A 120 -5.12 9.07 -3.97
CA THR A 120 -6.13 8.57 -4.89
C THR A 120 -6.35 7.09 -4.63
N VAL A 121 -7.61 6.67 -4.55
CA VAL A 121 -8.00 5.26 -4.43
C VAL A 121 -8.43 4.76 -5.79
N LEU A 122 -7.69 3.79 -6.33
CA LEU A 122 -7.99 3.11 -7.58
C LEU A 122 -8.67 1.79 -7.27
N LYS A 123 -9.88 1.56 -7.78
CA LYS A 123 -10.56 0.27 -7.64
C LYS A 123 -10.33 -0.57 -8.88
N SER A 124 -9.90 -1.80 -8.67
CA SER A 124 -9.72 -2.78 -9.71
C SER A 124 -11.02 -3.52 -10.03
N SER A 125 -11.16 -4.00 -11.27
CA SER A 125 -12.18 -4.98 -11.64
C SER A 125 -12.05 -6.32 -10.91
N ALA A 126 -10.86 -6.65 -10.38
CA ALA A 126 -10.64 -7.84 -9.57
C ALA A 126 -11.31 -7.72 -8.20
N THR A 127 -11.94 -8.81 -7.75
CA THR A 127 -12.66 -8.89 -6.48
C THR A 127 -12.13 -10.00 -5.58
N ASN A 128 -12.34 -9.84 -4.28
CA ASN A 128 -12.14 -10.87 -3.25
C ASN A 128 -13.44 -11.05 -2.45
N GLN A 129 -13.54 -12.17 -1.73
CA GLN A 129 -14.65 -12.41 -0.81
C GLN A 129 -14.30 -11.92 0.60
N VAL A 130 -15.27 -11.29 1.26
CA VAL A 130 -15.12 -10.84 2.65
C VAL A 130 -14.99 -12.03 3.62
N GLU A 131 -15.57 -13.19 3.29
CA GLU A 131 -15.45 -14.38 4.13
C GLU A 131 -14.01 -14.91 4.20
N ASP A 132 -13.23 -14.72 3.13
CA ASP A 132 -11.82 -15.13 3.05
C ASP A 132 -10.90 -14.17 3.81
N ASP A 133 -11.24 -12.87 3.85
CA ASP A 133 -10.51 -11.88 4.62
C ASP A 133 -11.43 -10.92 5.40
N PRO A 134 -11.97 -11.34 6.57
CA PRO A 134 -12.93 -10.53 7.32
C PRO A 134 -12.34 -9.23 7.89
N ILE A 135 -11.01 -9.07 7.92
CA ILE A 135 -10.36 -7.87 8.47
C ILE A 135 -10.69 -6.62 7.68
N VAL A 136 -11.15 -6.76 6.43
CA VAL A 136 -11.62 -5.65 5.57
C VAL A 136 -12.81 -4.90 6.15
N LYS A 137 -13.56 -5.51 7.09
CA LYS A 137 -14.63 -4.87 7.86
C LYS A 137 -14.13 -4.07 9.05
N SER A 138 -12.84 -4.14 9.37
CA SER A 138 -12.27 -3.46 10.54
C SER A 138 -11.81 -2.05 10.21
N ASN A 139 -11.56 -1.27 11.26
CA ASN A 139 -10.97 0.06 11.15
C ASN A 139 -9.43 0.04 11.11
N LEU A 140 -8.79 -1.12 10.86
CA LEU A 140 -7.32 -1.22 10.79
C LEU A 140 -6.75 -0.45 9.59
N PHE A 141 -7.52 -0.36 8.51
CA PHE A 141 -7.15 0.34 7.29
C PHE A 141 -7.61 1.79 7.33
N LYS A 142 -6.75 2.72 6.89
CA LYS A 142 -7.04 4.15 6.87
C LYS A 142 -8.09 4.51 5.82
N TYR A 143 -7.98 3.90 4.64
CA TYR A 143 -8.97 4.04 3.58
C TYR A 143 -9.90 2.85 3.65
N GLY A 144 -11.18 3.08 3.95
CA GLY A 144 -12.19 2.03 4.05
C GLY A 144 -12.26 1.20 2.76
N ILE A 145 -12.65 -0.07 2.90
CA ILE A 145 -12.88 -0.98 1.78
C ILE A 145 -14.39 -1.07 1.57
N ASP A 146 -14.84 -0.66 0.38
CA ASP A 146 -16.25 -0.71 0.02
C ASP A 146 -16.69 -2.16 -0.22
N LEU A 147 -17.75 -2.57 0.48
CA LEU A 147 -18.29 -3.91 0.37
C LEU A 147 -19.46 -3.93 -0.60
N ASN A 148 -19.40 -4.87 -1.53
CA ASN A 148 -20.50 -5.14 -2.44
C ASN A 148 -21.63 -5.88 -1.70
N PRO A 149 -22.89 -5.73 -2.14
CA PRO A 149 -24.05 -6.37 -1.50
C PRO A 149 -23.97 -7.91 -1.46
N ASP A 150 -23.19 -8.51 -2.36
CA ASP A 150 -22.98 -9.95 -2.44
C ASP A 150 -21.92 -10.48 -1.48
N GLY A 151 -21.29 -9.62 -0.67
CA GLY A 151 -20.24 -9.99 0.27
C GLY A 151 -18.84 -10.03 -0.35
N SER A 152 -18.67 -9.53 -1.56
CA SER A 152 -17.35 -9.29 -2.17
C SER A 152 -16.86 -7.86 -1.93
N TYR A 153 -15.62 -7.58 -2.29
CA TYR A 153 -15.08 -6.23 -2.42
C TYR A 153 -14.11 -6.16 -3.59
N ASN A 154 -14.02 -5.00 -4.24
CA ASN A 154 -13.03 -4.73 -5.27
C ASN A 154 -11.66 -4.51 -4.62
N ILE A 155 -10.61 -5.07 -5.21
CA ILE A 155 -9.25 -4.80 -4.77
C ILE A 155 -8.98 -3.31 -5.03
N GLN A 156 -8.56 -2.60 -3.98
CA GLN A 156 -8.22 -1.19 -4.08
C GLN A 156 -6.72 -0.95 -3.95
N LEU A 157 -6.24 0.09 -4.63
CA LEU A 157 -4.87 0.56 -4.56
C LEU A 157 -4.91 2.01 -4.07
N VAL A 158 -4.32 2.27 -2.91
CA VAL A 158 -4.10 3.64 -2.43
C VAL A 158 -2.81 4.15 -3.06
N VAL A 159 -2.90 5.19 -3.90
CA VAL A 159 -1.78 5.75 -4.65
C VAL A 159 -1.54 7.22 -4.34
N ARG A 160 -0.29 7.66 -4.48
CA ARG A 160 0.16 9.06 -4.35
C ARG A 160 1.04 9.43 -5.56
N ASN A 161 1.07 10.71 -5.91
CA ASN A 161 1.82 11.31 -7.03
C ASN A 161 1.44 10.75 -8.42
N GLY A 162 1.01 11.60 -9.37
CA GLY A 162 0.14 11.14 -10.47
C GLY A 162 0.60 11.30 -11.93
N GLU A 163 1.81 11.76 -12.23
CA GLU A 163 2.15 12.05 -13.65
C GLU A 163 3.41 11.36 -14.22
N GLN A 164 4.40 11.01 -13.40
CA GLN A 164 5.65 10.37 -13.89
C GLN A 164 6.19 9.26 -12.98
N ALA A 165 5.79 9.31 -11.71
CA ALA A 165 5.99 8.23 -10.74
C ALA A 165 4.72 8.08 -9.90
N LEU A 166 4.21 6.87 -9.78
CA LEU A 166 3.14 6.48 -8.87
C LEU A 166 3.74 5.82 -7.64
N GLU A 167 3.27 6.20 -6.46
CA GLU A 167 3.60 5.54 -5.21
C GLU A 167 2.38 4.82 -4.67
N VAL A 168 2.44 3.49 -4.63
CA VAL A 168 1.37 2.66 -4.06
C VAL A 168 1.68 2.39 -2.59
N SER A 169 0.74 2.73 -1.70
CA SER A 169 0.83 2.37 -0.27
C SER A 169 0.79 0.85 -0.13
N ARG A 170 1.62 0.29 0.76
CA ARG A 170 1.58 -1.13 1.09
C ARG A 170 1.73 -1.33 2.60
N LEU A 171 0.70 -1.91 3.20
CA LEU A 171 0.66 -2.24 4.62
C LEU A 171 0.80 -3.75 4.81
N TYR A 172 1.76 -4.13 5.64
CA TYR A 172 1.92 -5.48 6.18
C TYR A 172 1.36 -5.48 7.57
N TYR A 173 0.55 -6.47 7.90
CA TYR A 173 -0.03 -6.58 9.22
C TYR A 173 -0.07 -8.02 9.69
N LYS A 174 0.03 -8.17 11.01
CA LYS A 174 -0.32 -9.39 11.74
C LYS A 174 -1.01 -8.98 13.02
N LEU A 175 -2.30 -9.24 13.10
CA LEU A 175 -3.17 -8.96 14.21
C LEU A 175 -3.65 -10.27 14.82
N VAL A 176 -3.51 -10.39 16.13
CA VAL A 176 -4.07 -11.51 16.89
C VAL A 176 -4.94 -10.95 17.99
N ARG A 177 -6.21 -11.35 17.96
CA ARG A 177 -7.23 -10.91 18.90
C ARG A 177 -7.44 -11.96 19.98
N TYR A 178 -7.60 -11.51 21.22
CA TYR A 178 -7.82 -12.39 22.37
C TYR A 178 -9.05 -11.97 23.15
N ASP A 179 -9.67 -12.93 23.85
CA ASP A 179 -10.64 -12.61 24.91
C ASP A 179 -9.95 -12.32 26.24
N GLU A 180 -10.72 -11.89 27.23
CA GLU A 180 -10.25 -11.56 28.58
C GLU A 180 -9.56 -12.74 29.29
N SER A 181 -9.92 -13.98 28.92
CA SER A 181 -9.30 -15.19 29.45
C SER A 181 -8.00 -15.55 28.73
N GLY A 182 -7.71 -14.93 27.59
CA GLY A 182 -6.51 -15.17 26.77
C GLY A 182 -6.69 -16.19 25.67
N ASN A 183 -7.92 -16.60 25.38
CA ASN A 183 -8.18 -17.46 24.24
C ASN A 183 -8.15 -16.63 22.96
N ARG A 184 -7.50 -17.16 21.91
CA ARG A 184 -7.49 -16.51 20.58
C ARG A 184 -8.92 -16.43 20.04
N LYS A 185 -9.34 -15.24 19.62
CA LYS A 185 -10.61 -14.96 18.95
C LYS A 185 -10.46 -14.68 17.46
N GLY A 186 -9.29 -14.20 17.04
CA GLY A 186 -9.03 -13.89 15.64
C GLY A 186 -7.54 -13.90 15.33
N LEU A 187 -7.22 -14.27 14.10
CA LEU A 187 -5.89 -14.22 13.52
C LEU A 187 -6.04 -13.63 12.12
N TYR A 188 -5.48 -12.46 11.91
CA TYR A 188 -5.54 -11.74 10.64
C TYR A 188 -4.14 -11.31 10.26
N PHE A 189 -3.68 -11.69 9.08
CA PHE A 189 -2.36 -11.31 8.61
C PHE A 189 -2.36 -11.27 7.09
N GLY A 190 -1.52 -10.41 6.54
CA GLY A 190 -1.43 -10.27 5.10
C GLY A 190 -0.79 -8.97 4.69
N THR A 191 -0.98 -8.67 3.41
CA THR A 191 -0.45 -7.45 2.81
C THR A 191 -1.51 -6.82 1.92
N VAL A 192 -1.81 -5.55 2.17
CA VAL A 192 -2.86 -4.81 1.48
C VAL A 192 -2.30 -3.51 0.91
N SER A 193 -2.86 -3.05 -0.21
CA SER A 193 -2.51 -1.76 -0.79
C SER A 193 -3.29 -0.63 -0.11
N ASN A 194 -2.92 -0.35 1.15
CA ASN A 194 -3.58 0.63 2.03
C ASN A 194 -2.56 1.20 3.03
N GLU A 195 -3.02 2.09 3.90
CA GLU A 195 -2.24 2.67 5.00
C GLU A 195 -2.82 2.23 6.34
N PHE A 196 -1.97 2.21 7.38
CA PHE A 196 -2.44 1.92 8.72
C PHE A 196 -3.27 3.07 9.29
N ASN A 197 -4.38 2.73 9.95
CA ASN A 197 -5.17 3.69 10.72
C ASN A 197 -4.72 3.70 12.18
N GLU A 198 -3.93 4.70 12.59
CA GLU A 198 -3.44 4.84 13.97
C GLU A 198 -4.55 4.82 15.04
N SER A 199 -5.77 5.25 14.69
CA SER A 199 -6.88 5.22 15.64
C SER A 199 -7.30 3.79 16.03
N PHE A 200 -6.96 2.79 15.21
CA PHE A 200 -7.22 1.38 15.48
C PHE A 200 -6.55 0.90 16.77
N VAL A 201 -5.36 1.43 17.10
CA VAL A 201 -4.60 1.06 18.31
C VAL A 201 -5.45 1.23 19.58
N LYS A 202 -6.32 2.25 19.60
CA LYS A 202 -7.22 2.55 20.73
C LYS A 202 -8.35 1.54 20.91
N THR A 203 -8.57 0.67 19.93
CA THR A 203 -9.61 -0.37 19.94
C THR A 203 -9.07 -1.75 20.36
N MET A 204 -7.76 -1.84 20.62
CA MET A 204 -7.13 -3.04 21.10
C MET A 204 -7.49 -3.28 22.57
N THR A 205 -7.85 -4.53 22.89
CA THR A 205 -7.92 -5.00 24.27
C THR A 205 -6.50 -5.22 24.80
N GLU A 206 -6.34 -5.29 26.12
CA GLU A 206 -5.05 -5.43 26.80
C GLU A 206 -4.19 -6.61 26.32
N ARG A 207 -4.82 -7.64 25.75
CA ARG A 207 -4.14 -8.86 25.28
C ARG A 207 -3.88 -8.90 23.79
N ASP A 208 -4.50 -8.01 23.01
CA ASP A 208 -4.33 -8.00 21.57
C ASP A 208 -2.88 -7.65 21.20
N THR A 209 -2.41 -8.28 20.13
CA THR A 209 -1.06 -8.05 19.61
C THR A 209 -1.14 -7.70 18.13
N LEU A 210 -0.43 -6.67 17.73
CA LEU A 210 -0.38 -6.17 16.36
C LEU A 210 1.07 -5.92 15.96
N ALA A 211 1.51 -6.47 14.83
CA ALA A 211 2.70 -6.00 14.12
C ALA A 211 2.27 -5.35 12.81
N ILE A 212 2.90 -4.23 12.48
CA ILE A 212 2.74 -3.57 11.19
C ILE A 212 4.09 -3.15 10.62
N LYS A 213 4.14 -3.03 9.29
CA LYS A 213 5.22 -2.36 8.56
C LYS A 213 4.65 -1.75 7.29
N GLU A 214 5.03 -0.51 6.98
CA GLU A 214 4.49 0.23 5.84
C GLU A 214 5.58 0.55 4.82
N TYR A 215 5.20 0.44 3.55
CA TYR A 215 6.07 0.73 2.41
C TYR A 215 5.36 1.61 1.38
N ARG A 216 6.18 2.27 0.55
CA ARG A 216 5.80 2.81 -0.76
C ARG A 216 6.41 1.93 -1.84
N LEU A 217 5.58 1.50 -2.77
CA LEU A 217 6.05 0.88 -4.00
C LEU A 217 6.04 1.95 -5.07
N THR A 218 7.21 2.28 -5.59
CA THR A 218 7.38 3.30 -6.63
C THR A 218 7.30 2.64 -8.00
N TYR A 219 6.50 3.23 -8.88
CA TYR A 219 6.34 2.85 -10.27
C TYR A 219 6.68 4.05 -11.13
N SER A 220 7.71 3.94 -11.97
CA SER A 220 8.19 5.04 -12.79
C SER A 220 8.26 4.66 -14.27
N ILE A 221 8.29 5.67 -15.13
CA ILE A 221 8.66 5.50 -16.54
C ILE A 221 10.19 5.29 -16.56
N LYS A 222 10.66 4.18 -17.14
CA LYS A 222 12.08 3.91 -17.32
C LYS A 222 12.62 4.56 -18.60
#